data_AF-A0A2A2R8J8-F1
#
_entry.id   AF-A0A2A2R8J8-F1
#
_cell.length_a   1.000
_cell.length_b   1.000
_cell.length_c   1.000
_cell.angle_alpha   90.00
_cell.angle_beta   90.00
_cell.angle_gamma   90.00
#
_symmetry.space_group_name_H-M   'P 1'
#
loop_
_entity.id
_entity.type
_entity.pdbx_description
1 polymer ?
#
loop_
_entity_poly.entity_id
_entity_poly.type
_entity_poly.pdbx_seq_one_letter_code
_entity_poly.pdbx_strand_id
1 'polypeptide(L)'
;MKPLRPTSVSVVSWLLIASAVAQFILIDLARQNGKATLLAQTSLPVSTQYLVLFTSLGVTVLCGALLINGINLARFVYLAQGLALHGTILTSTSQPVLDLPGLIGFAIALFFLFRPQANAYFRGEPTVEDLRGRYWQGH
;
A
#
# COMPACT_ATOMS: atom_id res chain seq x y z
N MET A 1 7.31 -23.39 -12.32
CA MET A 1 7.34 -23.37 -10.84
C MET A 1 7.27 -21.92 -10.40
N LYS A 2 6.46 -21.57 -9.39
CA LYS A 2 6.38 -20.18 -8.90
C LYS A 2 7.67 -19.84 -8.12
N PRO A 3 8.32 -18.69 -8.39
CA PRO A 3 9.51 -18.29 -7.64
C PRO A 3 9.18 -18.18 -6.16
N LEU A 4 10.14 -18.55 -5.30
CA LEU A 4 9.97 -18.49 -3.84
C LEU A 4 9.67 -17.04 -3.43
N ARG A 5 8.50 -16.82 -2.83
CA ARG A 5 8.04 -15.48 -2.44
C ARG A 5 8.88 -14.96 -1.26
N PRO A 6 9.50 -13.77 -1.38
CA PRO A 6 10.25 -13.17 -0.28
C PRO A 6 9.32 -12.87 0.90
N THR A 7 9.76 -13.20 2.12
CA THR A 7 9.01 -12.93 3.36
C THR A 7 8.70 -11.44 3.52
N SER A 8 9.58 -10.55 3.07
CA SER A 8 9.36 -9.09 3.08
C SER A 8 8.14 -8.67 2.26
N VAL A 9 7.99 -9.19 1.03
CA VAL A 9 6.83 -8.90 0.16
C VAL A 9 5.55 -9.39 0.82
N SER A 10 5.60 -10.56 1.48
CA SER A 10 4.48 -11.10 2.25
C SER A 10 4.03 -10.17 3.36
N VAL A 11 4.98 -9.76 4.19
CA VAL A 11 4.72 -8.93 5.38
C VAL A 11 4.19 -7.58 4.95
N VAL A 12 4.81 -6.93 3.97
CA VAL A 12 4.35 -5.62 3.46
C VAL A 12 2.94 -5.72 2.89
N SER A 13 2.64 -6.74 2.09
CA SER A 13 1.31 -6.91 1.51
C SER A 13 0.22 -7.06 2.58
N TRP A 14 0.49 -7.85 3.62
CA TRP A 14 -0.43 -8.02 4.75
C TRP A 14 -0.57 -6.73 5.58
N LEU A 15 0.52 -6.01 5.81
CA LEU A 15 0.48 -4.72 6.50
C LEU A 15 -0.38 -3.71 5.72
N LEU A 16 -0.28 -3.65 4.40
CA LEU A 16 -1.11 -2.79 3.55
C LEU A 16 -2.60 -3.14 3.68
N ILE A 17 -2.93 -4.43 3.62
CA ILE A 17 -4.32 -4.89 3.78
C ILE A 17 -4.84 -4.56 5.18
N ALA A 18 -4.10 -4.93 6.22
CA ALA A 18 -4.52 -4.73 7.61
C ALA A 18 -4.67 -3.25 7.96
N SER A 19 -3.75 -2.39 7.52
CA SER A 19 -3.83 -0.94 7.73
C SER A 19 -5.01 -0.31 7.00
N ALA A 20 -5.26 -0.70 5.74
CA ALA A 20 -6.42 -0.20 5.00
C ALA A 20 -7.75 -0.62 5.64
N VAL A 21 -7.85 -1.86 6.12
CA VAL A 21 -9.04 -2.35 6.83
C VAL A 21 -9.22 -1.62 8.17
N ALA A 22 -8.14 -1.43 8.94
CA ALA A 22 -8.21 -0.69 10.19
C ALA A 22 -8.65 0.78 9.97
N GLN A 23 -8.09 1.45 8.96
CA GLN A 23 -8.49 2.82 8.60
C GLN A 23 -9.96 2.88 8.14
N PHE A 24 -10.41 1.91 7.35
CA PHE A 24 -11.82 1.82 6.95
C PHE A 24 -12.74 1.80 8.17
N ILE A 25 -12.44 0.95 9.16
CA ILE A 25 -13.21 0.83 10.39
C ILE A 25 -13.18 2.14 11.18
N LEU A 26 -11.99 2.75 11.35
CA LEU A 26 -11.85 4.01 12.09
C LEU A 26 -12.62 5.16 11.44
N ILE A 27 -12.59 5.26 10.11
CA ILE A 27 -13.32 6.29 9.35
C ILE A 27 -14.83 6.07 9.45
N ASP A 28 -15.29 4.83 9.32
CA ASP A 28 -16.72 4.51 9.42
C ASP A 28 -17.26 4.78 10.84
N LEU A 29 -16.51 4.39 11.89
CA LEU A 29 -16.85 4.71 13.27
C LEU A 29 -16.86 6.23 13.51
N ALA A 30 -15.91 6.98 12.96
CA ALA A 30 -15.88 8.44 13.07
C ALA A 30 -17.09 9.09 12.37
N ARG A 31 -17.52 8.53 11.23
CA ARG A 31 -18.71 8.96 10.49
C ARG A 31 -19.98 8.73 11.31
N GLN A 32 -20.16 7.54 11.88
CA GLN A 32 -21.33 7.20 12.69
C GLN A 32 -21.45 8.06 13.95
N ASN A 33 -20.33 8.44 14.57
CA ASN A 33 -20.28 9.26 15.78
C ASN A 33 -20.44 10.77 15.53
N GLY A 34 -20.74 11.21 14.30
CA GLY A 34 -20.92 12.63 13.96
C GLY A 34 -19.64 13.49 14.06
N LYS A 35 -18.48 12.87 14.30
CA LYS A 35 -17.15 13.53 14.32
C LYS A 35 -16.61 13.82 12.92
N ALA A 36 -17.42 13.59 11.88
CA ALA A 36 -17.14 13.88 10.48
C ALA A 36 -16.98 15.39 10.18
N THR A 37 -17.32 16.27 11.13
CA THR A 37 -17.25 17.73 10.99
C THR A 37 -15.85 18.27 10.70
N LEU A 38 -14.79 17.49 10.90
CA LEU A 38 -13.42 17.85 10.48
C LEU A 38 -13.24 17.86 8.94
N LEU A 39 -14.05 17.09 8.19
CA LEU A 39 -14.04 17.09 6.72
C LEU A 39 -14.82 18.27 6.11
N ALA A 40 -15.65 18.95 6.91
CA ALA A 40 -16.48 20.06 6.46
C ALA A 40 -15.70 21.38 6.25
N GLN A 41 -14.40 21.40 6.57
CA GLN A 41 -13.54 22.57 6.40
C GLN A 41 -12.87 22.65 5.01
N THR A 42 -13.15 21.70 4.11
CA THR A 42 -12.61 21.71 2.75
C THR A 42 -13.67 22.08 1.72
N SER A 43 -13.25 22.59 0.56
CA SER A 43 -14.12 23.08 -0.52
C SER A 43 -14.91 21.98 -1.25
N LEU A 44 -14.62 20.70 -0.96
CA LEU A 44 -15.26 19.55 -1.60
C LEU A 44 -16.49 19.09 -0.81
N PRO A 45 -17.59 18.70 -1.48
CA PRO A 45 -18.72 18.06 -0.81
C PRO A 45 -18.27 16.85 0.01
N VAL A 46 -18.76 16.74 1.25
CA VAL A 46 -18.40 15.66 2.19
C VAL A 46 -18.60 14.27 1.56
N SER A 47 -19.65 14.09 0.76
CA SER A 47 -19.92 12.85 0.02
C SER A 47 -18.79 12.45 -0.94
N THR A 48 -18.23 13.44 -1.65
CA THR A 48 -17.12 13.21 -2.60
C THR A 48 -15.84 12.85 -1.86
N GLN A 49 -15.59 13.48 -0.71
CA GLN A 49 -14.42 13.16 0.13
C GLN A 49 -14.45 11.71 0.61
N TYR A 50 -15.61 11.22 1.08
CA TYR A 50 -15.76 9.82 1.47
C TYR A 50 -15.61 8.86 0.30
N LEU A 51 -16.13 9.20 -0.88
CA LEU A 51 -15.97 8.36 -2.07
C LEU A 51 -14.49 8.19 -2.43
N VAL A 52 -13.71 9.29 -2.43
CA VAL A 52 -12.26 9.24 -2.69
C VAL A 52 -11.52 8.45 -1.61
N LEU A 53 -11.86 8.67 -0.33
CA LEU A 53 -11.26 7.92 0.78
C LEU A 53 -11.51 6.41 0.66
N PHE A 54 -12.77 5.99 0.51
CA PHE A 54 -13.11 4.57 0.45
C PHE A 54 -12.57 3.89 -0.82
N THR A 55 -12.58 4.57 -1.96
CA THR A 55 -11.96 4.04 -3.19
C THR A 55 -10.46 3.87 -3.02
N SER A 56 -9.76 4.84 -2.41
CA SER A 56 -8.33 4.73 -2.15
C SER A 56 -7.96 3.56 -1.23
N LEU A 57 -8.77 3.29 -0.20
CA LEU A 57 -8.61 2.13 0.68
C LEU A 57 -8.85 0.83 -0.07
N GLY A 58 -9.90 0.77 -0.89
CA GLY A 58 -10.20 -0.40 -1.74
C GLY A 58 -9.05 -0.73 -2.71
N VAL A 59 -8.49 0.29 -3.37
CA VAL A 59 -7.33 0.11 -4.26
C VAL A 59 -6.10 -0.35 -3.47
N THR A 60 -5.90 0.14 -2.24
CA THR A 60 -4.79 -0.30 -1.37
C THR A 60 -4.89 -1.79 -1.03
N VAL A 61 -6.09 -2.25 -0.65
CA VAL A 61 -6.36 -3.68 -0.37
C VAL A 61 -6.12 -4.52 -1.63
N LEU A 62 -6.63 -4.06 -2.78
CA LEU A 62 -6.43 -4.74 -4.05
C LEU A 62 -4.95 -4.84 -4.42
N CYS A 63 -4.19 -3.75 -4.26
CA CYS A 63 -2.74 -3.76 -4.45
C CYS A 63 -2.06 -4.79 -3.55
N GLY A 64 -2.37 -4.83 -2.25
CA GLY A 64 -1.84 -5.85 -1.33
C GLY A 64 -2.13 -7.28 -1.80
N ALA A 65 -3.36 -7.56 -2.25
CA ALA A 65 -3.74 -8.87 -2.77
C ALA A 65 -3.01 -9.22 -4.08
N LEU A 66 -2.81 -8.27 -4.99
CA LEU A 66 -2.10 -8.49 -6.25
C LEU A 66 -0.58 -8.66 -6.03
N LEU A 67 0.00 -7.99 -5.03
CA LEU A 67 1.40 -8.15 -4.63
C LEU A 67 1.69 -9.56 -4.09
N ILE A 68 0.77 -10.12 -3.30
CA ILE A 68 0.81 -11.51 -2.86
C ILE A 68 0.89 -12.48 -4.04
N ASN A 69 0.21 -12.17 -5.14
CA ASN A 69 0.19 -12.96 -6.37
C ASN A 69 1.41 -12.71 -7.29
N GLY A 70 2.33 -11.82 -6.90
CA GLY A 70 3.52 -11.52 -7.71
C GLY A 70 3.25 -10.65 -8.93
N ILE A 71 2.12 -9.94 -8.96
CA ILE A 71 1.76 -9.07 -10.09
C ILE A 71 2.55 -7.76 -9.97
N ASN A 72 3.54 -7.58 -10.86
CA ASN A 72 4.43 -6.43 -10.87
C ASN A 72 3.69 -5.08 -10.97
N LEU A 73 2.58 -5.05 -11.75
CA LEU A 73 1.77 -3.84 -11.96
C LEU A 73 1.28 -3.22 -10.64
N ALA A 74 1.00 -4.05 -9.62
CA ALA A 74 0.52 -3.58 -8.33
C ALA A 74 1.49 -2.63 -7.62
N ARG A 75 2.80 -2.77 -7.87
CA ARG A 75 3.82 -1.86 -7.32
C ARG A 75 3.69 -0.45 -7.86
N PHE A 76 3.46 -0.34 -9.16
CA PHE A 76 3.33 0.94 -9.84
C PHE A 76 2.00 1.61 -9.52
N VAL A 77 0.92 0.83 -9.43
CA VAL A 77 -0.39 1.35 -8.99
C VAL A 77 -0.30 1.90 -7.56
N TYR A 78 0.32 1.15 -6.63
CA TYR A 78 0.53 1.62 -5.26
C TYR A 78 1.39 2.90 -5.19
N LEU A 79 2.48 2.96 -5.96
CA LEU A 79 3.33 4.14 -6.05
C LEU A 79 2.56 5.35 -6.60
N ALA A 80 1.87 5.19 -7.73
CA ALA A 80 1.13 6.27 -8.38
C ALA A 80 0.02 6.82 -7.47
N GLN A 81 -0.74 5.94 -6.82
CA GLN A 81 -1.76 6.33 -5.86
C GLN A 81 -1.16 7.09 -4.67
N GLY A 82 -0.09 6.57 -4.06
CA GLY A 82 0.53 7.20 -2.91
C GLY A 82 1.12 8.58 -3.23
N LEU A 83 1.71 8.75 -4.42
CA LEU A 83 2.18 10.05 -4.90
C LEU A 83 1.02 11.01 -5.15
N ALA A 84 -0.09 10.56 -5.72
CA ALA A 84 -1.27 11.40 -5.90
C ALA A 84 -1.82 11.90 -4.56
N LEU A 85 -1.98 11.01 -3.58
CA LEU A 85 -2.47 11.35 -2.24
C LEU A 85 -1.53 12.33 -1.52
N HIS A 86 -0.26 11.98 -1.35
CA HIS A 86 0.67 12.84 -0.62
C HIS A 86 0.99 14.14 -1.37
N GLY A 87 1.02 14.10 -2.71
CA GLY A 87 1.20 15.29 -3.55
C GLY A 87 0.06 16.30 -3.40
N THR A 88 -1.19 15.83 -3.35
CA THR A 88 -2.34 16.71 -3.08
C THR A 88 -2.30 17.33 -1.67
N ILE A 89 -1.86 16.56 -0.66
CA ILE A 89 -1.71 17.08 0.71
C ILE A 89 -0.64 18.17 0.77
N LEU A 90 0.51 17.96 0.12
CA LEU A 90 1.63 18.91 0.12
C LEU A 90 1.35 20.21 -0.66
N THR A 91 0.47 20.15 -1.67
CA THR A 91 0.14 21.31 -2.51
C THR A 91 -1.10 22.07 -2.04
N SER A 92 -1.85 21.53 -1.07
CA SER A 92 -3.01 22.22 -0.50
C SER A 92 -2.59 23.40 0.38
N THR A 93 -3.26 24.55 0.22
CA THR A 93 -2.99 25.80 0.94
C THR A 93 -3.57 25.83 2.36
N SER A 94 -4.42 24.87 2.71
CA SER A 94 -4.91 24.63 4.08
C SER A 94 -3.78 24.05 4.92
N GLN A 95 -3.60 24.52 6.17
CA GLN A 95 -2.49 24.11 7.06
C GLN A 95 -2.14 22.64 6.88
N PRO A 96 -0.92 22.31 6.39
CA PRO A 96 -0.56 20.93 6.11
C PRO A 96 -0.42 20.23 7.45
N VAL A 97 -1.50 19.60 7.91
CA VAL A 97 -1.40 18.54 8.90
C VAL A 97 -0.77 17.37 8.15
N LEU A 98 0.56 17.44 8.05
CA LEU A 98 1.36 16.45 7.37
C LEU A 98 1.17 15.14 8.11
N ASP A 99 0.55 14.15 7.46
CA ASP A 99 0.45 12.78 7.98
C ASP A 99 1.82 12.11 7.90
N LEU A 100 2.71 12.53 8.80
CA LEU A 100 4.06 11.98 8.93
C LEU A 100 4.04 10.46 9.13
N PRO A 101 3.18 9.88 10.00
CA PRO A 101 3.09 8.43 10.14
C PRO A 101 2.73 7.72 8.82
N GLY A 102 1.73 8.23 8.09
CA GLY A 102 1.33 7.68 6.79
C GLY A 102 2.44 7.76 5.75
N LEU A 103 3.11 8.91 5.65
CA LEU A 103 4.20 9.13 4.70
C LEU A 103 5.41 8.23 4.98
N ILE A 104 5.77 8.05 6.25
CA ILE A 104 6.86 7.14 6.66
C ILE A 104 6.48 5.70 6.31
N GLY A 105 5.24 5.27 6.64
CA GLY A 105 4.74 3.94 6.28
C GLY A 105 4.78 3.67 4.78
N PHE A 106 4.37 4.66 3.96
CA PHE A 106 4.44 4.60 2.50
C PHE A 106 5.88 4.46 2.00
N ALA A 107 6.81 5.27 2.50
CA ALA A 107 8.22 5.21 2.11
C ALA A 107 8.87 3.86 2.46
N ILE A 108 8.57 3.32 3.65
CA ILE A 108 9.03 2.00 4.07
C ILE A 108 8.48 0.92 3.15
N ALA A 109 7.18 0.95 2.84
CA ALA A 109 6.56 -0.03 1.94
C ALA A 109 7.22 0.01 0.54
N LEU A 110 7.45 1.20 -0.02
CA LEU A 110 8.15 1.36 -1.30
C LEU A 110 9.57 0.81 -1.26
N PHE A 111 10.33 1.11 -0.20
CA PHE A 111 11.70 0.61 -0.06
C PHE A 111 11.74 -0.92 -0.14
N PHE A 112 10.85 -1.61 0.57
CA PHE A 112 10.79 -3.08 0.53
C PHE A 112 10.26 -3.62 -0.80
N LEU A 113 9.30 -2.94 -1.44
CA LEU A 113 8.70 -3.36 -2.71
C LEU A 113 9.64 -3.23 -3.92
N PHE A 114 10.54 -2.24 -3.90
CA PHE A 114 11.49 -1.95 -4.97
C PHE A 114 12.91 -2.45 -4.70
N ARG A 115 13.15 -3.10 -3.54
CA ARG A 115 14.43 -3.72 -3.21
C ARG A 115 14.80 -4.81 -4.24
N PRO A 116 16.09 -5.03 -4.56
CA PRO A 116 16.52 -6.01 -5.56
C PRO A 116 15.94 -7.43 -5.39
N GLN A 117 15.82 -7.90 -4.15
CA GLN A 117 15.23 -9.22 -3.85
C GLN A 117 13.75 -9.32 -4.26
N ALA A 118 12.98 -8.24 -4.05
CA ALA A 118 11.59 -8.18 -4.50
C ALA A 118 11.53 -8.08 -6.03
N ASN A 119 12.41 -7.29 -6.66
CA ASN A 119 12.49 -7.21 -8.13
C ASN A 119 12.69 -8.58 -8.78
N ALA A 120 13.56 -9.43 -8.23
CA ALA A 120 13.76 -10.80 -8.74
C ALA A 120 12.46 -11.62 -8.68
N TYR A 121 11.73 -11.55 -7.55
CA TYR A 121 10.44 -12.22 -7.39
C TYR A 121 9.41 -11.77 -8.44
N PHE A 122 9.25 -10.45 -8.64
CA PHE A 122 8.29 -9.91 -9.61
C PHE A 122 8.70 -10.12 -11.08
N ARG A 123 9.97 -10.43 -11.35
CA ARG A 123 10.48 -10.81 -12.68
C ARG A 123 10.37 -12.30 -12.98
N GLY A 124 9.99 -13.11 -12.00
CA GLY A 124 9.98 -14.56 -12.16
C GLY A 124 11.36 -15.22 -12.10
N GLU A 125 12.37 -14.50 -11.62
CA GLU A 125 13.74 -15.02 -11.54
C GLU A 125 13.88 -15.96 -10.33
N PRO A 126 14.58 -17.10 -10.47
CA PRO A 126 14.88 -17.97 -9.34
C PRO A 126 15.80 -17.22 -8.35
N THR A 127 15.46 -17.27 -7.06
CA THR A 127 16.27 -16.65 -6.03
C THR A 127 17.55 -17.45 -5.78
N VAL A 128 18.61 -16.80 -5.28
CA VAL A 128 19.87 -17.48 -4.91
C VAL A 128 19.63 -18.60 -3.89
N GLU A 129 18.65 -18.43 -3.00
CA GLU A 129 18.19 -19.46 -2.05
C GLU A 129 17.62 -20.70 -2.76
N ASP A 130 16.77 -20.50 -3.78
CA ASP A 130 16.19 -21.59 -4.59
C ASP A 130 17.29 -22.33 -5.37
N LEU A 131 18.23 -21.59 -5.96
CA LEU A 131 19.41 -22.19 -6.60
C LEU A 131 20.22 -23.01 -5.61
N ARG A 132 20.52 -22.48 -4.42
CA ARG A 132 21.27 -23.18 -3.38
C ARG A 132 20.55 -24.44 -2.91
N GLY A 133 19.23 -24.40 -2.71
CA GLY A 133 18.41 -25.56 -2.39
C GLY A 133 18.48 -26.65 -3.46
N ARG A 134 18.46 -26.28 -4.74
CA ARG A 134 18.63 -27.23 -5.85
C ARG A 134 20.03 -27.85 -5.92
N TYR A 135 21.08 -27.11 -5.60
CA TYR A 135 22.44 -27.65 -5.53
C TYR A 135 22.59 -28.74 -4.47
N TRP A 136 21.91 -28.60 -3.32
CA TRP A 136 21.93 -29.61 -2.26
C TRP A 136 20.97 -30.77 -2.51
N GLN A 137 19.99 -30.61 -3.40
CA GLN A 137 19.06 -31.66 -3.84
C GLN A 137 19.52 -32.36 -5.13
N GLY A 138 20.81 -32.29 -5.46
CA GLY A 138 21.39 -33.06 -6.55
C GLY A 138 21.43 -34.56 -6.26
N HIS A 139 20.27 -35.22 -6.33
CA HIS A 139 20.00 -36.59 -6.79
C HIS A 139 18.49 -36.76 -7.01
#